data_AF-A0A822CQF3-F1
#
_entry.id   AF-A0A822CQF3-F1
#
_cell.length_a   1.000
_cell.length_b   1.000
_cell.length_c   1.000
_cell.angle_alpha   90.00
_cell.angle_beta   90.00
_cell.angle_gamma   90.00
#
_symmetry.space_group_name_H-M   'P 1'
#
loop_
_entity.id
_entity.type
_entity.pdbx_description
1 polymer ?
#
loop_
_entity_poly.entity_id
_entity_poly.type
_entity_poly.pdbx_seq_one_letter_code
_entity_poly.pdbx_strand_id
1 'polypeptide(L)'
;LFKGKFYYCEGPFARDTTTRQQCESLSDHRWKNQQYNFDNLGQALLSLFVLSSRDGWVEIMYNGIDAVDIDKQPIRNYNEAKLVYFISFLLLV
;
A
#
# COMPACT_ATOMS: atom_id res chain seq x y z
N LEU A 1 10.01 2.03 -6.12
CA LEU A 1 9.39 0.77 -5.66
C LEU A 1 7.91 0.95 -5.31
N PHE A 2 7.58 1.86 -4.38
CA PHE A 2 6.22 1.95 -3.82
C PHE A 2 5.53 3.32 -3.94
N LYS A 3 6.24 4.37 -4.37
CA LYS A 3 5.70 5.74 -4.51
C LYS A 3 4.41 5.77 -5.33
N GLY A 4 3.35 6.31 -4.74
CA GLY A 4 2.02 6.48 -5.35
C GLY A 4 1.21 5.20 -5.50
N LYS A 5 1.69 4.05 -4.99
CA LYS A 5 1.05 2.74 -5.20
C LYS A 5 0.27 2.23 -3.98
N PHE A 6 0.30 2.96 -2.87
CA PHE A 6 -0.33 2.58 -1.61
C PHE A 6 -1.73 3.22 -1.47
N TYR A 7 -2.33 3.61 -2.58
CA TYR A 7 -3.70 4.12 -2.59
C TYR A 7 -4.70 2.97 -2.75
N TYR A 8 -5.88 3.14 -2.17
CA TYR A 8 -6.99 2.19 -2.27
C TYR A 8 -8.33 2.93 -2.23
N CYS A 9 -9.34 2.32 -2.83
CA CYS A 9 -10.72 2.78 -2.76
C CYS A 9 -11.38 2.31 -1.45
N GLU A 10 -11.89 3.25 -0.67
CA GLU A 10 -12.71 3.03 0.53
C GLU A 10 -14.18 3.28 0.20
N GLY A 11 -15.05 2.28 0.36
CA GLY A 11 -16.48 2.39 0.10
C GLY A 11 -17.17 1.03 0.00
N PRO A 12 -18.51 0.98 -0.10
CA PRO A 12 -19.25 -0.28 -0.31
C PRO A 12 -18.87 -0.90 -1.67
N PHE A 13 -18.73 -2.23 -1.73
CA PHE A 13 -18.36 -2.94 -2.97
C PHE A 13 -17.04 -2.45 -3.64
N ALA A 14 -16.08 -1.92 -2.87
CA ALA A 14 -14.80 -1.43 -3.40
C ALA A 14 -13.95 -2.49 -4.15
N ARG A 15 -14.29 -3.78 -4.05
CA ARG A 15 -13.65 -4.87 -4.80
C ARG A 15 -13.98 -4.86 -6.29
N ASP A 16 -15.09 -4.23 -6.68
CA ASP A 16 -15.53 -4.15 -8.09
C ASP A 16 -14.87 -2.96 -8.83
N THR A 17 -14.15 -2.12 -8.09
CA THR A 17 -13.44 -0.95 -8.59
C THR A 17 -12.00 -1.30 -8.92
N THR A 18 -11.56 -1.02 -10.15
CA THR A 18 -10.21 -1.36 -10.61
C THR A 18 -9.26 -0.17 -10.69
N THR A 19 -9.82 1.04 -10.82
CA THR A 19 -9.06 2.28 -11.04
C THR A 19 -9.55 3.40 -10.14
N ARG A 20 -8.67 4.38 -9.89
CA ARG A 20 -9.00 5.61 -9.15
C ARG A 20 -10.19 6.34 -9.73
N GLN A 21 -10.23 6.53 -11.05
CA GLN A 21 -11.31 7.27 -11.71
C GLN A 21 -12.67 6.61 -11.50
N GLN A 22 -12.72 5.27 -11.52
CA GLN A 22 -13.92 4.52 -11.20
C GLN A 22 -14.31 4.70 -9.72
N CYS A 23 -13.34 4.73 -8.80
CA CYS A 23 -13.60 5.02 -7.39
C CYS A 23 -14.20 6.42 -7.19
N GLU A 24 -13.59 7.44 -7.79
CA GLU A 24 -14.01 8.85 -7.65
C GLU A 24 -15.34 9.15 -8.38
N SER A 25 -15.77 8.28 -9.31
CA SER A 25 -17.06 8.41 -9.99
C SER A 25 -18.26 8.04 -9.11
N LEU A 26 -18.03 7.32 -8.01
CA LEU A 26 -19.07 6.85 -7.10
C LEU A 26 -19.16 7.79 -5.90
N SER A 27 -20.38 8.18 -5.50
CA SER A 27 -20.60 9.21 -4.46
C SER A 27 -20.18 8.77 -3.05
N ASP A 28 -20.26 7.47 -2.75
CA ASP A 28 -20.00 6.89 -1.43
C ASP A 28 -18.59 6.30 -1.30
N HIS A 29 -17.69 6.66 -2.21
CA HIS A 29 -16.35 6.12 -2.30
C HIS A 29 -15.29 7.21 -2.12
N ARG A 30 -14.16 6.84 -1.53
CA ARG A 30 -13.02 7.73 -1.32
C ARG A 30 -11.73 7.04 -1.74
N TRP A 31 -10.96 7.69 -2.60
CA TRP A 31 -9.61 7.26 -2.94
C TRP A 31 -8.65 7.71 -1.83
N LYS A 32 -8.26 6.80 -0.96
CA LYS A 32 -7.42 7.08 0.22
C LYS A 32 -6.03 6.48 0.06
N ASN A 33 -5.06 7.13 0.70
CA ASN A 33 -3.70 6.60 0.83
C ASN A 33 -3.58 5.84 2.15
N GLN A 34 -2.74 4.81 2.20
CA GLN A 34 -2.38 4.15 3.45
C GLN A 34 -1.65 5.12 4.38
N GLN A 35 -1.88 4.98 5.69
CA GLN A 35 -1.23 5.80 6.72
C GLN A 35 0.30 5.69 6.66
N TYR A 36 0.81 4.46 6.47
CA TYR A 36 2.22 4.18 6.25
C TYR A 36 2.45 3.90 4.77
N ASN A 37 3.14 4.83 4.10
CA ASN A 37 3.43 4.77 2.67
C ASN A 37 4.85 5.28 2.35
N PHE A 38 5.18 5.36 1.06
CA PHE A 38 6.53 5.67 0.57
C PHE A 38 6.51 6.79 -0.48
N ASP A 39 5.62 7.79 -0.33
CA ASP A 39 5.42 8.81 -1.35
C ASP A 39 6.48 9.91 -1.34
N ASN A 40 7.01 10.20 -0.16
CA ASN A 40 8.12 11.11 0.07
C ASN A 40 9.09 10.55 1.13
N LEU A 41 10.25 11.21 1.27
CA LEU A 41 11.31 10.75 2.16
C LEU A 41 10.85 10.65 3.63
N GLY A 42 10.10 11.63 4.12
CA GLY A 42 9.64 11.64 5.53
C GLY A 42 8.67 10.49 5.82
N GLN A 43 7.69 10.27 4.95
CA GLN A 43 6.75 9.16 5.07
C GLN A 43 7.43 7.80 4.92
N ALA A 44 8.42 7.68 4.03
CA ALA A 44 9.22 6.48 3.92
C ALA A 44 10.00 6.18 5.21
N LEU A 45 10.64 7.19 5.81
CA LEU A 45 11.35 7.04 7.08
C LEU A 45 10.40 6.63 8.23
N LEU A 46 9.20 7.22 8.29
CA LEU A 46 8.19 6.83 9.28
C LEU A 46 7.74 5.37 9.09
N SER A 47 7.48 4.95 7.85
CA SER A 47 7.09 3.57 7.54
C SER A 47 8.22 2.58 7.87
N LEU A 48 9.48 2.94 7.58
CA LEU A 48 10.65 2.14 7.94
C LEU A 48 10.86 2.05 9.46
N PHE A 49 10.58 3.13 10.20
CA PHE A 49 10.62 3.13 11.66
C PHE A 49 9.61 2.13 12.25
N VAL A 50 8.37 2.13 11.76
CA VAL A 50 7.34 1.15 12.19
C VAL A 50 7.71 -0.28 11.77
N LEU A 51 8.25 -0.46 10.56
CA LEU A 51 8.81 -1.75 10.14
C LEU A 51 9.88 -2.25 11.13
N SER A 52 10.79 -1.38 11.57
CA SER A 52 11.87 -1.74 12.50
C SER A 52 11.40 -2.10 13.91
N SER A 53 10.26 -1.56 14.36
CA SER A 53 9.70 -1.90 15.68
C SER A 53 9.04 -3.27 15.73
N ARG A 54 8.84 -3.92 14.57
CA ARG A 54 8.11 -5.20 14.41
C ARG A 54 6.66 -5.17 14.91
N ASP A 55 6.11 -3.98 15.13
CA ASP A 55 4.71 -3.80 15.45
C ASP A 55 3.99 -3.17 14.25
N GLY A 56 2.86 -3.75 13.83
CA GLY A 56 2.12 -3.31 12.64
C GLY A 56 2.81 -3.53 11.27
N TRP A 57 4.04 -4.09 11.24
CA TRP A 57 4.80 -4.28 10.00
C TRP A 57 4.13 -5.17 8.95
N VAL A 58 3.33 -6.15 9.39
CA VAL A 58 2.65 -7.12 8.53
C VAL A 58 1.66 -6.42 7.59
N GLU A 59 0.96 -5.39 8.07
CA GLU A 59 0.02 -4.62 7.26
C GLU A 59 0.75 -3.82 6.16
N ILE A 60 1.87 -3.19 6.51
CA ILE A 60 2.72 -2.46 5.55
C ILE A 60 3.25 -3.42 4.47
N MET A 61 3.65 -4.63 4.87
CA MET A 61 4.10 -5.68 3.95
C MET A 61 2.99 -6.11 2.99
N TYR A 62 1.78 -6.40 3.49
CA TYR A 62 0.64 -6.78 2.64
C TYR A 62 0.28 -5.68 1.65
N ASN A 63 0.20 -4.42 2.12
CA ASN A 63 0.00 -3.26 1.24
C ASN A 63 1.08 -3.17 0.15
N GLY A 64 2.33 -3.50 0.49
CA GLY A 64 3.43 -3.57 -0.47
C GLY A 64 3.26 -4.65 -1.53
N ILE A 65 2.90 -5.87 -1.12
CA ILE A 65 2.66 -7.02 -2.00
C ILE A 65 1.51 -6.74 -2.96
N ASP A 66 0.42 -6.18 -2.43
CA ASP A 66 -0.83 -5.94 -3.15
C ASP A 66 -0.76 -4.71 -4.08
N ALA A 67 0.24 -3.85 -3.90
CA ALA A 67 0.42 -2.64 -4.70
C ALA A 67 0.67 -2.96 -6.19
N VAL A 68 -0.25 -2.54 -7.06
CA VAL A 68 -0.17 -2.78 -8.52
C VAL A 68 0.62 -1.66 -9.20
N ASP A 69 -0.05 -0.52 -9.37
CA ASP A 69 0.49 0.65 -10.02
C ASP A 69 -0.20 1.91 -9.54
N ILE A 70 0.28 3.07 -10.00
CA ILE A 70 -0.34 4.36 -9.69
C ILE A 70 -1.78 4.36 -10.23
N ASP A 71 -2.70 4.90 -9.43
CA ASP A 71 -4.14 5.02 -9.74
C ASP A 71 -4.88 3.69 -10.03
N LYS A 72 -4.31 2.55 -9.61
CA LYS A 72 -4.93 1.22 -9.70
C LYS A 72 -5.25 0.67 -8.31
N GLN A 73 -6.39 0.01 -8.18
CA GLN A 73 -6.79 -0.66 -6.94
C GLN A 73 -5.78 -1.77 -6.61
N PRO A 74 -5.35 -1.92 -5.34
CA PRO A 74 -4.50 -3.04 -4.93
C PRO A 74 -5.17 -4.37 -5.21
N ILE A 75 -4.39 -5.32 -5.71
CA ILE A 75 -4.84 -6.69 -6.02
C ILE A 75 -4.11 -7.61 -5.07
N ARG A 76 -4.88 -8.44 -4.34
CA ARG A 76 -4.32 -9.38 -3.37
C ARG A 76 -3.27 -10.29 -4.03
N ASN A 77 -2.09 -10.36 -3.43
CA ASN A 77 -0.97 -11.17 -3.88
C ASN A 77 -0.50 -10.83 -5.31
N TYR A 78 -0.57 -9.55 -5.71
CA TYR A 78 -0.16 -9.14 -7.06
C TYR A 78 1.31 -9.41 -7.38
N ASN A 79 2.21 -9.12 -6.44
CA ASN A 79 3.64 -9.37 -6.61
C ASN A 79 4.30 -9.80 -5.30
N GLU A 80 4.27 -11.11 -5.05
CA GLU A 80 4.86 -11.74 -3.85
C GLU A 80 6.38 -11.58 -3.77
N ALA A 81 7.08 -11.35 -4.89
CA ALA A 81 8.54 -11.16 -4.87
C ALA A 81 8.98 -9.93 -4.06
N LYS A 82 8.07 -8.96 -3.84
CA LYS A 82 8.32 -7.80 -2.97
C LYS A 82 8.50 -8.17 -1.50
N LEU A 83 8.08 -9.37 -1.09
CA LEU A 83 8.35 -9.90 0.25
C LEU A 83 9.85 -9.88 0.57
N VAL A 84 10.71 -10.11 -0.42
CA VAL A 84 12.17 -10.05 -0.27
C VAL A 84 12.61 -8.69 0.28
N TYR A 85 12.01 -7.58 -0.16
CA TYR A 85 12.34 -6.25 0.35
C TYR A 85 12.05 -6.16 1.86
N PHE A 86 10.84 -6.52 2.29
CA PHE A 86 10.45 -6.40 3.70
C PHE A 86 11.23 -7.34 4.61
N ILE A 87 11.40 -8.60 4.22
CA ILE A 87 12.17 -9.57 5.01
C ILE A 87 13.65 -9.21 5.06
N SER A 88 14.25 -8.78 3.94
CA SER A 88 15.65 -8.33 3.93
C SER A 88 15.87 -7.15 4.88
N PHE A 89 14.96 -6.17 4.90
CA PHE A 89 15.03 -5.04 5.81
C PHE A 89 14.95 -5.46 7.28
N LEU A 90 14.03 -6.38 7.63
CA LEU A 90 13.87 -6.89 8.99
C LEU A 90 15.05 -7.75 9.48
N LEU A 91 15.79 -8.39 8.57
CA LEU A 91 16.97 -9.19 8.91
C LEU A 91 18.25 -8.35 9.04
N LEU A 92 18.32 -7.22 8.34
CA LEU A 92 19.49 -6.33 8.36
C LEU A 92 19.49 -5.36 9.56
N VAL A 93 18.32 -5.11 10.15
CA VAL A 93 18.11 -4.17 11.28
C VAL A 93 17.99 -4.90 12.61
#